data_AF-A0A7C7DKG6-F1
#
_entry.id   AF-A0A7C7DKG6-F1
#
_cell.length_a   1.000
_cell.length_b   1.000
_cell.length_c   1.000
_cell.angle_alpha   90.00
_cell.angle_beta   90.00
_cell.angle_gamma   90.00
#
_symmetry.space_group_name_H-M   'P 1'
#
loop_
_entity.id
_entity.type
_entity.pdbx_description
1 polymer ?
#
loop_
_entity_poly.entity_id
_entity_poly.type
_entity_poly.pdbx_seq_one_letter_code
_entity_poly.pdbx_strand_id
1 'polypeptide(L)' 'MDLRGSKTYENLMRAFAGESQARNRYNIAASAAKKEGYHVVAAVFDYTADQERAHAKV' A
#
# COMPACT_ATOMS: atom_id res chain seq x y z
N MET A 1 24.38 -7.18 -8.51
CA MET A 1 23.60 -8.37 -8.91
C MET A 1 22.50 -7.89 -9.85
N ASP A 2 22.45 -8.38 -11.09
CA ASP A 2 21.37 -8.05 -12.02
C ASP A 2 20.24 -9.06 -11.86
N LEU A 3 19.04 -8.58 -11.55
CA LEU A 3 17.86 -9.44 -11.33
C LEU A 3 16.99 -9.54 -12.58
N ARG A 4 17.28 -8.80 -13.65
CA ARG A 4 16.43 -8.75 -14.85
C ARG A 4 16.25 -10.15 -15.44
N GLY A 5 14.99 -10.48 -15.75
CA GLY A 5 14.60 -11.80 -16.28
C GLY A 5 14.53 -12.93 -15.24
N SER A 6 14.91 -12.70 -13.98
CA SER A 6 14.78 -13.70 -12.92
C SER A 6 13.34 -13.78 -12.38
N LYS A 7 13.00 -14.91 -11.76
CA LYS A 7 11.73 -15.06 -11.04
C LYS A 7 11.61 -14.08 -9.87
N THR A 8 12.72 -13.75 -9.23
CA THR A 8 12.77 -12.75 -8.15
C THR A 8 12.35 -11.38 -8.65
N TYR A 9 12.80 -10.97 -9.84
CA TYR A 9 12.39 -9.70 -10.43
C TYR A 9 10.89 -9.66 -10.71
N GLU A 10 10.32 -10.72 -11.30
CA GLU A 10 8.87 -10.81 -11.49
C GLU A 10 8.10 -10.72 -10.17
N ASN A 11 8.57 -11.40 -9.14
CA ASN A 11 7.93 -11.40 -7.82
C ASN A 11 8.01 -10.02 -7.16
N LEU A 12 9.14 -9.32 -7.28
CA LEU A 12 9.31 -7.95 -6.77
C LEU A 12 8.40 -6.97 -7.50
N MET A 13 8.26 -7.09 -8.83
CA MET A 13 7.33 -6.25 -9.60
C MET A 13 5.87 -6.52 -9.22
N ARG A 14 5.50 -7.78 -8.95
CA ARG A 14 4.17 -8.14 -8.44
C ARG A 14 3.93 -7.58 -7.04
N ALA A 15 4.91 -7.67 -6.15
CA ALA A 15 4.83 -7.09 -4.82
C ALA A 15 4.63 -5.57 -4.90
N PHE A 16 5.47 -4.87 -5.69
CA PHE A 16 5.33 -3.43 -5.92
C PHE A 16 3.93 -3.03 -6.39
N ALA A 17 3.37 -3.76 -7.36
CA ALA A 17 2.01 -3.53 -7.83
C ALA A 17 0.96 -3.81 -6.74
N GLY A 18 1.16 -4.87 -5.95
CA GLY A 18 0.30 -5.24 -4.83
C GLY A 18 0.24 -4.15 -3.74
N GLU A 19 1.41 -3.70 -3.28
CA GLU A 19 1.52 -2.66 -2.25
C GLU A 19 0.99 -1.30 -2.73
N SER A 20 1.24 -0.97 -4.01
CA SER A 20 0.68 0.23 -4.62
C SER A 20 -0.85 0.21 -4.64
N GLN A 21 -1.46 -0.94 -4.92
CA GLN A 21 -2.92 -1.09 -4.86
C GLN A 21 -3.42 -1.13 -3.41
N ALA A 22 -2.70 -1.75 -2.48
CA ALA A 22 -3.05 -1.80 -1.06
C ALA A 22 -3.13 -0.40 -0.46
N ARG A 23 -2.10 0.44 -0.71
CA ARG A 23 -2.10 1.85 -0.33
C ARG A 23 -3.37 2.58 -0.77
N ASN A 24 -3.75 2.45 -2.04
CA ASN A 24 -4.95 3.10 -2.56
C ASN A 24 -6.22 2.62 -1.86
N ARG A 25 -6.36 1.30 -1.63
CA ARG A 25 -7.51 0.74 -0.88
C ARG A 25 -7.58 1.29 0.54
N TYR A 26 -6.45 1.41 1.23
CA TYR A 26 -6.40 1.96 2.59
C TYR A 26 -6.78 3.44 2.62
N ASN A 27 -6.31 4.28 1.68
CA ASN A 27 -6.76 5.67 1.63
C ASN A 27 -8.27 5.80 1.30
N ILE A 28 -8.83 4.92 0.46
CA ILE A 28 -10.28 4.87 0.21
C ILE A 28 -11.03 4.50 1.50
N ALA A 29 -10.56 3.49 2.24
CA ALA A 29 -11.14 3.08 3.51
C ALA A 29 -11.04 4.19 4.58
N ALA A 30 -9.91 4.90 4.65
CA ALA A 30 -9.75 6.06 5.53
C ALA A 30 -10.78 7.15 5.21
N SER A 31 -11.01 7.45 3.93
CA SER A 31 -12.03 8.40 3.49
C SER A 31 -13.44 7.99 3.89
N ALA A 32 -13.78 6.70 3.75
CA ALA A 32 -15.06 6.15 4.22
C ALA A 32 -15.21 6.28 5.75
N ALA A 33 -14.20 5.86 6.51
CA ALA A 33 -14.19 5.95 7.97
C ALA A 33 -14.33 7.41 8.47
N LYS A 34 -13.73 8.39 7.79
CA LYS A 34 -13.91 9.82 8.08
C LYS A 34 -15.36 10.27 7.90
N LYS A 35 -16.04 9.81 6.83
CA LYS A 35 -17.45 10.16 6.55
C LYS A 35 -18.41 9.59 7.60
N GLU A 36 -18.07 8.44 8.19
CA GLU A 36 -18.87 7.78 9.23
C GLU A 36 -18.52 8.26 10.66
N GLY A 37 -17.58 9.20 10.82
CA GLY A 37 -17.18 9.75 12.12
C GLY A 37 -16.16 8.90 12.89
N TYR A 38 -15.62 7.83 12.29
CA TYR A 38 -14.62 6.95 12.89
C TYR A 38 -13.20 7.50 12.72
N HIS A 39 -12.90 8.63 13.35
CA HIS A 39 -11.63 9.35 13.14
C HIS A 39 -10.38 8.55 13.50
N VAL A 40 -10.40 7.76 14.58
CA VAL A 40 -9.26 6.91 14.98
C VAL A 40 -9.01 5.81 13.94
N VAL A 41 -10.08 5.18 13.45
CA VAL A 41 -10.00 4.13 12.41
C VAL A 41 -9.45 4.71 11.12
N ALA A 42 -9.90 5.91 10.72
CA ALA A 42 -9.36 6.59 9.56
C ALA A 42 -7.86 6.91 9.68
N ALA A 43 -7.41 7.35 10.85
CA ALA A 43 -6.00 7.61 11.11
C ALA A 43 -5.15 6.34 11.00
N VAL A 44 -5.66 5.20 11.48
CA VAL A 44 -4.99 3.90 11.31
C VAL A 44 -4.90 3.53 9.84
N PHE A 45 -5.97 3.69 9.05
CA PHE A 45 -5.91 3.40 7.61
C PHE A 45 -4.93 4.30 6.86
N ASP A 46 -4.91 5.61 7.15
CA ASP A 46 -3.95 6.54 6.53
C ASP A 46 -2.50 6.18 6.92
N TYR A 47 -2.26 5.86 8.20
CA TYR A 47 -0.95 5.40 8.66
C TYR A 47 -0.49 4.12 7.94
N THR A 48 -1.38 3.13 7.80
CA THR A 48 -1.07 1.89 7.07
C THR A 48 -0.81 2.16 5.59
N ALA A 49 -1.56 3.06 4.95
CA ALA A 49 -1.32 3.45 3.56
C ALA A 49 0.09 4.04 3.37
N ASP A 50 0.57 4.82 4.34
CA ASP A 50 1.94 5.35 4.34
C ASP A 50 3.00 4.26 4.56
N GLN A 51 2.70 3.22 5.35
CA GLN A 51 3.58 2.05 5.45
C GLN A 51 3.66 1.28 4.12
N GLU A 52 2.54 1.07 3.42
CA GLU A 52 2.57 0.40 2.11
C GLU A 52 3.31 1.21 1.05
N ARG A 53 3.26 2.54 1.15
CA ARG A 53 4.11 3.41 0.34
C ARG A 53 5.59 3.16 0.61
N ALA A 54 5.98 2.92 1.86
CA ALA A 54 7.36 2.60 2.22
C ALA A 54 7.76 1.20 1.73
N HIS A 55 6.88 0.20 1.85
CA HIS A 55 7.10 -1.15 1.31
C HIS A 55 7.27 -1.14 -0.21
N ALA A 56 6.48 -0.33 -0.92
CA ALA A 56 6.54 -0.19 -2.38
C ALA A 56 7.70 0.68 -2.86
N LYS A 57 8.49 1.31 -1.99
CA LYS A 57 9.57 2.20 -2.43
C LYS A 57 10.76 1.36 -2.91
N VAL A 58 10.92 1.27 -4.24
CA VAL A 58 12.03 0.62 -4.93
C VAL A 58 13.14 1.61 -5.26
#